data_AF-A0A3P6TFL9-F1
#
_entry.id   AF-A0A3P6TFL9-F1
#
_cell.length_a   1.000
_cell.length_b   1.000
_cell.length_c   1.000
_cell.angle_alpha   90.00
_cell.angle_beta   90.00
_cell.angle_gamma   90.00
#
_symmetry.space_group_name_H-M   'P 1'
#
loop_
_entity.id
_entity.type
_entity.pdbx_description
1 polymer ?
#
loop_
_entity_poly.entity_id
_entity_poly.type
_entity_poly.pdbx_seq_one_letter_code
_entity_poly.pdbx_strand_id
1 'polypeptide(L)'
;MQHDNVVILADKHTLPYLDGRSPSVKSRLPLDALIQASVYDINIRDFAPFGVRQLVKFSYRPPNFATIAARQIDESIKRFIEDYKIRVDKKELELILSAQDVVDNGINRAIIDK
;
A
#
# COMPACT_ATOMS: atom_id res chain seq x y z
N MET A 1 -16.46 -17.24 -13.38
CA MET A 1 -16.18 -16.06 -12.53
C MET A 1 -14.67 -15.91 -12.53
N GLN A 2 -14.15 -14.76 -12.95
CA GLN A 2 -12.72 -14.51 -12.97
C GLN A 2 -12.36 -13.88 -11.62
N HIS A 3 -11.43 -14.50 -10.91
CA HIS A 3 -10.94 -14.01 -9.64
C HIS A 3 -9.56 -13.39 -9.87
N ASP A 4 -9.29 -12.27 -9.22
CA ASP A 4 -7.98 -11.63 -9.26
C ASP A 4 -7.05 -12.25 -8.22
N ASN A 5 -5.75 -12.19 -8.52
CA ASN A 5 -4.72 -12.56 -7.55
C ASN A 5 -4.69 -11.55 -6.41
N VAL A 6 -4.59 -12.04 -5.18
CA VAL A 6 -4.47 -11.22 -3.97
C VAL A 6 -3.08 -11.39 -3.40
N VAL A 7 -2.45 -10.26 -3.07
CA VAL A 7 -1.17 -10.20 -2.35
C VAL A 7 -1.41 -9.54 -1.00
N ILE A 8 -0.90 -10.15 0.06
CA ILE A 8 -1.04 -9.66 1.43
C ILE A 8 0.35 -9.32 1.96
N LEU A 9 0.48 -8.08 2.43
CA LEU A 9 1.66 -7.60 3.13
C LEU A 9 1.44 -7.82 4.62
N ALA A 10 2.38 -8.47 5.28
CA ALA A 10 2.34 -8.64 6.73
C ALA A 10 3.74 -8.52 7.34
N ASP A 11 3.82 -7.91 8.51
CA ASP A 11 5.07 -7.88 9.26
C ASP A 11 5.44 -9.27 9.80
N LYS A 12 6.69 -9.43 10.25
CA LYS A 12 7.23 -10.70 10.76
C LYS A 12 6.45 -11.30 11.95
N HIS A 13 5.78 -10.47 12.74
CA HIS A 13 5.02 -10.87 13.93
C HIS A 13 3.60 -11.29 13.57
N THR A 14 3.02 -10.68 12.54
CA THR A 14 1.69 -11.03 12.01
C THR A 14 1.72 -12.24 11.09
N LEU A 15 2.79 -12.42 10.31
CA LEU A 15 2.91 -13.48 9.30
C LEU A 15 2.61 -14.91 9.81
N PRO A 16 3.03 -15.33 11.03
CA PRO A 16 2.71 -16.66 11.57
C PRO A 16 1.21 -16.97 11.66
N TYR A 17 0.36 -15.93 11.81
CA TYR A 17 -1.09 -16.10 11.86
C TYR A 17 -1.71 -16.28 10.46
N LEU A 18 -0.97 -15.98 9.40
CA LEU A 18 -1.43 -16.08 8.01
C LEU A 18 -0.88 -17.31 7.30
N ASP A 19 0.36 -17.72 7.61
CA ASP A 19 1.02 -18.87 6.98
C ASP A 19 0.85 -20.20 7.74
N GLY A 20 0.12 -20.18 8.86
CA GLY A 20 -0.21 -21.36 9.66
C GLY A 20 0.87 -21.80 10.64
N ARG A 21 1.91 -20.97 10.89
CA ARG A 21 2.90 -21.23 11.94
C ARG A 21 2.37 -20.96 13.36
N SER A 22 1.26 -20.21 13.49
CA SER A 22 0.61 -19.99 14.78
C SER A 22 -0.24 -21.20 15.21
N PRO A 23 -0.09 -21.71 16.45
CA PRO A 23 -0.92 -22.80 16.98
C PRO A 23 -2.43 -22.47 17.04
N SER A 24 -2.80 -21.19 17.02
CA SER A 24 -4.20 -20.76 17.10
C SER A 24 -4.95 -20.82 15.76
N VAL A 25 -4.27 -21.12 14.65
CA VAL A 25 -4.83 -21.01 13.29
C VAL A 25 -4.94 -22.39 12.64
N LYS A 26 -6.13 -22.71 12.12
CA LYS A 26 -6.43 -24.02 11.48
C LYS A 26 -6.22 -24.03 9.96
N SER A 27 -5.99 -22.88 9.34
CA SER A 27 -5.88 -22.72 7.90
C SER A 27 -4.77 -21.74 7.54
N ARG A 28 -3.97 -22.04 6.53
CA ARG A 28 -2.97 -21.12 6.00
C ARG A 28 -3.39 -20.53 4.67
N LEU A 29 -2.94 -19.32 4.40
CA LEU A 29 -3.01 -18.73 3.07
C LEU A 29 -1.92 -19.31 2.17
N PRO A 30 -2.10 -19.27 0.83
CA PRO A 30 -1.04 -19.61 -0.12
C PRO A 30 0.21 -18.78 0.15
N LEU A 31 1.38 -19.41 0.24
CA LEU A 31 2.63 -18.72 0.62
C LEU A 31 3.09 -17.70 -0.44
N ASP A 32 2.75 -17.95 -1.70
CA ASP A 32 2.96 -17.06 -2.84
C ASP A 32 2.04 -15.83 -2.83
N ALA A 33 0.97 -15.84 -2.02
CA ALA A 33 0.14 -14.67 -1.76
C ALA A 33 0.65 -13.81 -0.60
N LEU A 34 1.68 -14.26 0.15
CA LEU A 34 2.17 -13.59 1.35
C LEU A 34 3.54 -12.96 1.12
N ILE A 35 3.64 -11.66 1.42
CA ILE A 35 4.90 -10.93 1.37
C ILE A 35 5.20 -10.39 2.77
N GLN A 36 6.34 -10.78 3.32
CA GLN A 36 6.81 -10.20 4.57
C GLN A 36 7.30 -8.76 4.31
N ALA A 37 6.60 -7.78 4.86
CA ALA A 37 6.95 -6.37 4.69
C ALA A 37 6.55 -5.56 5.94
N SER A 38 7.40 -4.59 6.29
CA SER A 38 7.15 -3.67 7.41
C SER A 38 6.45 -2.40 6.93
N VAL A 39 5.21 -2.53 6.46
CA VAL A 39 4.33 -1.40 6.10
C VAL A 39 3.47 -1.05 7.32
N TYR A 40 3.43 0.23 7.70
CA TYR A 40 2.99 0.64 9.04
C TYR A 40 1.51 0.97 9.17
N ASP A 41 0.75 0.91 8.09
CA ASP A 41 -0.70 1.08 8.10
C ASP A 41 -1.34 0.11 7.09
N ILE A 42 -2.58 -0.29 7.35
CA ILE A 42 -3.32 -1.25 6.51
C ILE A 42 -4.07 -0.56 5.37
N ASN A 43 -4.31 0.74 5.45
CA ASN A 43 -5.04 1.52 4.45
C ASN A 43 -4.14 1.83 3.24
N ILE A 44 -3.62 0.78 2.58
CA ILE A 44 -2.63 0.87 1.51
C ILE A 44 -3.07 1.79 0.36
N ARG A 45 -4.38 1.90 0.12
CA ARG A 45 -4.97 2.81 -0.86
C ARG A 45 -4.52 4.25 -0.64
N ASP A 46 -4.36 4.68 0.60
CA ASP A 46 -4.21 6.10 0.92
C ASP A 46 -2.79 6.59 0.58
N PHE A 47 -1.79 5.73 0.74
CA PHE A 47 -0.38 6.11 0.70
C PHE A 47 0.45 5.39 -0.36
N ALA A 48 -0.04 4.29 -0.94
CA ALA A 48 0.65 3.61 -2.02
C ALA A 48 0.63 4.42 -3.32
N PRO A 49 1.53 4.13 -4.27
CA PRO A 49 1.40 4.65 -5.62
C PRO A 49 0.04 4.26 -6.21
N PHE A 50 -0.58 5.16 -6.96
CA PHE A 50 -1.89 4.93 -7.58
C PHE A 50 -1.97 5.54 -8.98
N GLY A 51 -3.01 5.15 -9.72
CA GLY A 51 -3.30 5.60 -11.08
C GLY A 51 -3.49 4.43 -12.04
N VAL A 52 -4.51 4.51 -12.91
CA VAL A 52 -4.90 3.39 -13.79
C VAL A 52 -3.89 3.14 -14.93
N ARG A 53 -3.34 4.20 -15.53
CA ARG A 53 -2.37 4.08 -16.65
C ARG A 53 -0.91 4.31 -16.24
N GLN A 54 -0.71 5.15 -15.24
CA GLN A 54 0.60 5.51 -14.74
C GLN A 54 0.54 5.40 -13.24
N LEU A 55 1.46 4.63 -12.67
CA LEU A 55 1.53 4.46 -11.25
C LEU A 55 2.36 5.61 -10.66
N VAL A 56 1.70 6.53 -9.96
CA VAL A 56 2.32 7.75 -9.42
C VAL A 56 2.37 7.70 -7.90
N LYS A 57 3.54 8.00 -7.32
CA LYS A 57 3.73 8.10 -5.87
C LYS A 57 3.71 9.56 -5.42
N PHE A 58 2.73 9.93 -4.62
CA PHE A 58 2.63 11.23 -3.94
C PHE A 58 3.15 11.16 -2.50
N SER A 59 3.37 12.30 -1.84
CA SER A 59 3.66 12.32 -0.40
C SER A 59 2.39 12.10 0.42
N TYR A 60 2.44 11.19 1.40
CA TYR A 60 1.30 10.94 2.31
C TYR A 60 1.42 11.71 3.63
N ARG A 61 0.58 12.73 3.84
CA ARG A 61 0.56 13.57 5.05
C ARG A 61 -0.88 13.99 5.39
N PRO A 62 -1.76 13.06 5.82
CA PRO A 62 -3.15 13.40 6.10
C PRO A 62 -3.26 14.29 7.36
N PRO A 63 -4.26 15.18 7.43
CA PRO A 63 -4.36 16.20 8.48
C PRO A 63 -4.70 15.62 9.86
N ASN A 64 -5.28 14.43 9.92
CA ASN A 64 -5.69 13.74 11.14
C ASN A 64 -4.59 12.87 11.78
N PHE A 65 -3.40 12.78 11.17
CA PHE A 65 -2.26 12.07 11.74
C PHE A 65 -1.23 13.02 12.33
N ALA A 66 -0.56 12.58 13.39
CA ALA A 66 0.67 13.24 13.81
C ALA A 66 1.71 13.18 12.68
N THR A 67 2.43 14.28 12.44
CA THR A 67 3.40 14.41 11.34
C THR A 67 4.43 13.27 11.31
N ILE A 68 4.90 12.83 12.48
CA ILE A 68 5.86 11.73 12.59
C ILE A 68 5.25 10.41 12.11
N ALA A 69 4.02 10.10 12.54
CA ALA A 69 3.32 8.87 12.15
C ALA A 69 3.06 8.83 10.64
N ALA A 70 2.52 9.92 10.07
CA ALA A 70 2.31 10.04 8.63
C ALA A 70 3.61 9.85 7.82
N ARG A 71 4.71 10.45 8.29
CA ARG A 71 6.03 10.26 7.68
C ARG A 71 6.49 8.80 7.77
N GLN A 72 6.32 8.15 8.91
CA GLN A 72 6.71 6.74 9.05
C GLN A 72 5.93 5.82 8.11
N ILE A 73 4.62 6.05 7.93
CA ILE A 73 3.79 5.31 6.96
C ILE A 73 4.30 5.53 5.54
N ASP A 74 4.50 6.79 5.15
CA ASP A 74 4.99 7.15 3.82
C ASP A 74 6.39 6.59 3.50
N GLU A 75 7.30 6.60 4.47
CA GLU A 75 8.63 6.00 4.32
C GLU A 75 8.58 4.46 4.32
N SER A 76 7.60 3.85 5.00
CA SER A 76 7.42 2.40 4.99
C SER A 76 7.08 1.88 3.59
N ILE A 77 6.18 2.55 2.87
CA ILE A 77 5.82 2.15 1.51
C ILE A 77 6.91 2.47 0.48
N LYS A 78 7.67 3.57 0.66
CA LYS A 78 8.81 3.89 -0.20
C LYS A 78 9.88 2.80 -0.13
N ARG A 79 10.22 2.37 1.09
CA ARG A 79 11.15 1.24 1.30
C ARG A 79 10.63 -0.04 0.66
N PHE A 80 9.36 -0.37 0.86
CA PHE A 80 8.75 -1.55 0.21
C PHE A 80 8.85 -1.51 -1.33
N ILE A 81 8.57 -0.36 -1.95
CA ILE A 81 8.70 -0.17 -3.40
C ILE A 81 10.14 -0.41 -3.86
N GLU A 82 11.12 0.09 -3.11
CA GLU A 82 12.54 -0.04 -3.42
C GLU A 82 13.04 -1.48 -3.25
N ASP A 83 12.73 -2.11 -2.10
CA ASP A 83 13.12 -3.48 -1.77
C ASP A 83 12.59 -4.50 -2.80
N TYR A 84 11.34 -4.32 -3.23
CA TYR A 84 10.66 -5.21 -4.19
C TYR A 84 10.76 -4.72 -5.65
N LYS A 85 11.49 -3.63 -5.90
CA LYS A 85 11.69 -3.05 -7.24
C LYS A 85 10.37 -2.83 -7.98
N ILE A 86 9.35 -2.37 -7.27
CA ILE A 86 8.04 -2.07 -7.85
C ILE A 86 8.23 -0.91 -8.83
N ARG A 87 7.80 -1.12 -10.07
CA ARG A 87 7.84 -0.07 -11.10
C ARG A 87 6.85 1.02 -10.72
N VAL A 88 7.36 2.22 -10.47
CA VAL A 88 6.59 3.45 -10.29
C VAL A 88 6.95 4.37 -11.45
N ASP A 89 5.96 4.81 -12.22
CA ASP A 89 6.21 5.62 -13.43
C ASP A 89 6.60 7.06 -13.07
N LYS A 90 6.12 7.58 -11.93
CA LYS A 90 6.45 8.93 -11.46
C LYS A 90 6.42 9.07 -9.94
N LYS A 91 7.32 9.89 -9.38
CA LYS A 91 7.31 10.29 -7.95
C LYS A 91 7.08 11.79 -7.86
N GLU A 92 5.96 12.20 -7.27
CA GLU A 92 5.52 13.59 -7.07
C GLU A 92 5.59 13.95 -5.58
N LEU A 93 6.81 13.98 -5.04
CA LEU A 93 7.02 14.08 -3.59
C LEU A 93 6.74 15.48 -3.02
N GLU A 94 6.62 16.49 -3.87
CA GLU A 94 6.25 17.86 -3.48
C GLU A 94 4.73 18.03 -3.31
N LEU A 95 3.94 17.08 -3.78
CA LEU A 95 2.47 17.10 -3.70
C LEU A 95 1.98 16.14 -2.61
N ILE A 96 1.11 16.65 -1.75
CA ILE A 96 0.45 15.87 -0.70
C ILE A 96 -0.94 15.46 -1.18
N LEU A 97 -1.15 14.15 -1.31
CA LEU A 97 -2.40 13.59 -1.81
C LEU A 97 -2.59 12.16 -1.29
N SER A 98 -3.82 11.84 -0.88
CA SER A 98 -4.25 10.48 -0.55
C SER A 98 -5.07 9.91 -1.71
N ALA A 99 -4.87 8.65 -2.09
CA ALA A 99 -5.71 8.03 -3.12
C ALA A 99 -7.11 7.68 -2.62
N GLN A 100 -7.39 7.80 -1.33
CA GLN A 100 -8.76 7.71 -0.83
C GLN A 100 -9.65 8.79 -1.48
N ASP A 101 -9.07 9.98 -1.69
CA ASP A 101 -9.72 11.22 -2.12
C ASP A 101 -9.78 11.35 -3.64
N VAL A 102 -9.21 10.39 -4.38
CA VAL A 102 -9.01 10.48 -5.83
C VAL A 102 -9.65 9.30 -6.54
N VAL A 103 -10.40 9.59 -7.59
CA VAL A 103 -10.89 8.60 -8.56
C VAL A 103 -10.52 9.08 -9.95
N ASP A 104 -9.61 8.39 -10.63
CA ASP A 104 -9.24 8.68 -12.01
C ASP A 104 -9.92 7.73 -13.00
N ASN A 105 -10.23 8.24 -14.19
CA ASN A 105 -10.85 7.45 -15.26
C ASN A 105 -9.84 6.69 -16.13
N GLY A 106 -8.54 6.75 -15.80
CA GLY A 106 -7.47 6.18 -16.60
C GLY A 106 -7.33 6.77 -17.99
N ILE A 107 -7.85 7.97 -18.25
CA ILE A 107 -7.72 8.65 -19.55
C ILE A 107 -7.16 10.05 -19.35
N ASN A 108 -7.93 10.94 -18.72
CA ASN A 108 -7.59 12.36 -18.60
C ASN A 108 -8.42 13.13 -17.54
N ARG A 109 -9.26 12.45 -16.76
CA ARG A 109 -10.08 13.09 -15.73
C ARG A 109 -9.90 12.38 -14.40
N ALA A 110 -9.88 13.16 -13.34
CA ALA A 110 -9.98 12.68 -11.98
C ALA A 110 -11.00 13.52 -11.23
N ILE A 111 -11.75 12.87 -10.34
CA ILE A 111 -12.55 13.53 -9.30
C ILE A 111 -11.69 13.53 -8.05
N ILE A 112 -11.62 14.68 -7.38
CA ILE A 112 -10.88 14.86 -6.14
C ILE A 112 -11.82 15.50 -5.12
N ASP A 113 -11.95 14.89 -3.94
CA ASP A 113 -12.77 15.38 -2.83
C ASP A 113 -11.96 15.37 -1.54
N LYS A 114 -11.77 16.54 -0.90
CA LYS A 114 -10.82 16.76 0.21
C LYS A 114 -11.52 17.27 1.46
#